data_AF-A0A1X2BNC6-F1
#
_entry.id   AF-A0A1X2BNC6-F1
#
_cell.length_a   1.000
_cell.length_b   1.000
_cell.length_c   1.000
_cell.angle_alpha   90.00
_cell.angle_beta   90.00
_cell.angle_gamma   90.00
#
_symmetry.space_group_name_H-M   'P 1'
#
loop_
_entity.id
_entity.type
_entity.pdbx_description
1 polymer ?
#
loop_
_entity_poly.entity_id
_entity_poly.type
_entity_poly.pdbx_seq_one_letter_code
_entity_poly.pdbx_strand_id
1 'polypeptide(L)'
;MVFRFRSAALYFSGRQVNDHAAHIVRLSAGWDTFVKGRRRQIFGEVPDRSQPFVASFRHPRKTMSPMWISILSLGDPYWPNEAGARAAWAGMGPITNAIGMNLTAVSVQSPVAWEPDPFGDVRGDAPLDQCVRCLAAVVDETSLLWLCEKVIPHTELDALAVKRAEPLGPTCISE
;
A
#
# COMPACT_ATOMS: atom_id res chain seq x y z
N MET A 1 -12.24 5.11 -17.64
CA MET A 1 -10.93 5.22 -16.97
C MET A 1 -10.09 4.05 -17.45
N VAL A 2 -8.99 4.30 -18.17
CA VAL A 2 -8.12 3.23 -18.68
C VAL A 2 -6.99 3.04 -17.67
N PHE A 3 -7.09 1.99 -16.86
CA PHE A 3 -5.94 1.53 -16.08
C PHE A 3 -5.04 0.75 -17.04
N ARG A 4 -3.95 1.34 -17.52
CA ARG A 4 -2.88 0.58 -18.18
C ARG A 4 -1.95 0.04 -17.10
N PHE A 5 -2.26 -1.13 -16.58
CA PHE A 5 -1.25 -1.97 -15.96
C PHE A 5 -0.44 -2.62 -17.09
N ARG A 6 0.72 -2.05 -17.42
CA ARG A 6 1.74 -2.76 -18.18
C ARG A 6 2.66 -3.44 -17.17
N SER A 7 2.24 -4.56 -16.60
CA SER A 7 3.16 -5.40 -15.82
C SER A 7 2.74 -6.85 -15.86
N ALA A 8 3.74 -7.73 -15.91
CA ALA A 8 3.61 -9.14 -15.58
C ALA A 8 3.00 -9.30 -14.18
N ALA A 9 2.41 -10.47 -13.91
CA ALA A 9 1.94 -10.80 -12.56
C ALA A 9 3.11 -10.69 -11.57
N LEU A 10 2.94 -9.90 -10.50
CA LEU A 10 3.88 -9.85 -9.39
C LEU A 10 3.57 -11.00 -8.44
N TYR A 11 4.55 -11.86 -8.20
CA TYR A 11 4.46 -12.96 -7.24
C TYR A 11 5.08 -12.54 -5.91
N PHE A 12 4.38 -12.77 -4.82
CA PHE A 12 4.82 -12.45 -3.46
C PHE A 12 4.14 -13.39 -2.47
N SER A 13 4.85 -13.77 -1.40
CA SER A 13 4.34 -14.63 -0.33
C SER A 13 3.88 -13.86 0.91
N GLY A 14 4.27 -12.60 1.02
CA GLY A 14 4.17 -11.82 2.25
C GLY A 14 5.28 -12.15 3.25
N ARG A 15 5.40 -11.27 4.25
CA ARG A 15 6.33 -11.38 5.38
C ARG A 15 5.60 -11.97 6.59
N GLN A 16 6.06 -13.12 7.08
CA GLN A 16 5.43 -13.77 8.23
C GLN A 16 5.49 -12.87 9.48
N VAL A 17 4.35 -12.74 10.19
CA VAL A 17 4.23 -11.94 11.42
C VAL A 17 4.15 -12.87 12.63
N ASN A 18 3.47 -14.01 12.50
CA ASN A 18 3.40 -15.07 13.49
C ASN A 18 3.05 -16.41 12.80
N ASP A 19 2.76 -17.46 13.57
CA ASP A 19 2.50 -18.81 13.06
C ASP A 19 1.27 -18.93 12.14
N HIS A 20 0.33 -17.98 12.20
CA HIS A 20 -0.93 -18.04 11.45
C HIS A 20 -1.22 -16.79 10.62
N ALA A 21 -0.32 -15.80 10.58
CA ALA A 21 -0.54 -14.52 9.92
C ALA A 21 0.69 -14.00 9.17
N ALA A 22 0.46 -13.47 7.97
CA ALA A 22 1.48 -12.86 7.11
C ALA A 22 1.06 -11.45 6.69
N HIS A 23 2.01 -10.52 6.74
CA HIS A 23 1.89 -9.19 6.18
C HIS A 23 2.10 -9.27 4.67
N ILE A 24 1.01 -9.13 3.91
CA ILE A 24 1.01 -9.40 2.47
C ILE A 24 1.10 -8.13 1.61
N VAL A 25 0.50 -7.03 2.06
CA VAL A 25 0.48 -5.76 1.32
C VAL A 25 0.73 -4.60 2.26
N ARG A 26 1.55 -3.66 1.81
CA ARG A 26 1.68 -2.35 2.41
C ARG A 26 1.33 -1.30 1.37
N LEU A 27 0.33 -0.47 1.65
CA LEU A 27 0.02 0.68 0.82
C LEU A 27 0.53 1.96 1.49
N SER A 28 1.29 2.76 0.77
CA SER A 28 1.78 4.07 1.21
C SER A 28 1.22 5.16 0.30
N ALA A 29 1.07 6.37 0.83
CA ALA A 29 0.80 7.54 0.01
C ALA A 29 1.75 8.69 0.37
N GLY A 30 2.35 9.30 -0.65
CA GLY A 30 3.19 10.48 -0.47
C GLY A 30 2.37 11.71 -0.08
N TRP A 31 2.97 12.66 0.66
CA TRP A 31 2.30 13.92 1.03
C TRP A 31 1.66 14.64 -0.16
N ASP A 32 2.35 14.64 -1.31
CA ASP A 32 1.90 15.34 -2.52
C ASP A 32 0.60 14.78 -3.11
N THR A 33 0.19 13.55 -2.76
CA THR A 33 -1.11 13.00 -3.18
C THR A 33 -2.29 13.66 -2.46
N PHE A 34 -2.03 14.38 -1.37
CA PHE A 34 -3.02 15.05 -0.54
C PHE A 34 -3.11 16.57 -0.76
N VAL A 35 -2.24 17.16 -1.59
CA VAL A 35 -2.22 18.61 -1.86
C VAL A 35 -3.41 19.03 -2.74
N LYS A 36 -4.04 20.17 -2.39
CA LYS A 36 -5.30 20.70 -2.96
C LYS A 36 -5.19 20.90 -4.49
N GLY A 37 -6.12 20.31 -5.25
CA GLY A 37 -6.21 20.50 -6.72
C GLY A 37 -6.52 19.21 -7.50
N ARG A 38 -6.30 18.04 -6.90
CA ARG A 38 -6.75 16.75 -7.48
C ARG A 38 -8.09 16.32 -6.86
N ARG A 39 -8.95 15.67 -7.65
CA ARG A 39 -10.16 15.03 -7.11
C ARG A 39 -9.75 14.14 -5.94
N ARG A 40 -10.33 14.39 -4.76
CA ARG A 40 -10.23 13.46 -3.63
C ARG A 40 -10.67 12.10 -4.17
N GLN A 41 -9.87 11.07 -3.90
CA GLN A 41 -10.40 9.72 -4.02
C GLN A 41 -11.47 9.65 -2.94
N ILE A 42 -12.73 9.74 -3.36
CA ILE A 42 -13.86 9.52 -2.48
C ILE A 42 -13.79 8.02 -2.21
N PHE A 43 -13.14 7.64 -1.10
CA PHE A 43 -13.47 6.37 -0.46
C PHE A 43 -14.97 6.42 -0.18
N GLY A 44 -15.68 5.36 -0.59
CA GLY A 44 -17.14 5.33 -0.76
C GLY A 44 -17.95 5.78 0.45
N GLU A 45 -19.27 5.82 0.26
CA GLU A 45 -20.24 6.17 1.30
C GLU A 45 -19.91 5.54 2.65
N VAL A 46 -20.13 6.32 3.71
CA VAL A 46 -20.00 5.93 5.11
C VAL A 46 -20.57 4.52 5.28
N PRO A 47 -19.79 3.52 5.74
CA PRO A 47 -20.27 2.15 5.77
C PRO A 47 -21.47 2.02 6.70
N ASP A 48 -22.41 1.16 6.28
CA ASP A 48 -23.46 0.62 7.13
C ASP A 48 -22.85 0.06 8.42
N ARG A 49 -23.56 0.27 9.56
CA ARG A 49 -23.13 -0.10 10.92
C ARG A 49 -22.90 -1.61 11.10
N SER A 50 -23.19 -2.43 10.09
CA SER A 50 -22.95 -3.87 10.04
C SER A 50 -21.48 -4.25 9.80
N GLN A 51 -20.61 -3.31 9.42
CA GLN A 51 -19.16 -3.58 9.29
C GLN A 51 -18.42 -3.39 10.62
N PRO A 52 -17.72 -4.41 11.14
CA PRO A 52 -17.15 -4.39 12.49
C PRO A 52 -15.94 -3.44 12.68
N PHE A 53 -15.41 -2.86 11.60
CA PHE A 53 -14.28 -1.94 11.63
C PHE A 53 -14.26 -1.03 10.41
N VAL A 54 -14.44 0.27 10.65
CA VAL A 54 -14.32 1.32 9.62
C VAL A 54 -13.16 2.23 10.00
N ALA A 55 -12.12 2.26 9.16
CA ALA A 55 -10.99 3.16 9.38
C ALA A 55 -11.33 4.60 9.02
N SER A 56 -11.05 5.54 9.93
CA SER A 56 -11.10 6.97 9.67
C SER A 56 -9.69 7.51 9.42
N PHE A 57 -9.54 8.37 8.40
CA PHE A 57 -8.23 8.91 8.02
C PHE A 57 -8.10 10.36 8.45
N ARG A 58 -7.16 10.61 9.37
CA ARG A 58 -6.67 11.97 9.60
C ARG A 58 -5.72 12.35 8.47
N HIS A 59 -5.85 13.58 8.01
CA HIS A 59 -4.92 14.16 7.04
C HIS A 59 -3.48 14.04 7.60
N PRO A 60 -2.51 13.50 6.84
CA PRO A 60 -1.15 13.34 7.33
C PRO A 60 -0.49 14.70 7.58
N ARG A 61 0.61 14.71 8.34
CA ARG A 61 1.54 15.86 8.37
C ARG A 61 2.61 15.63 7.30
N LYS A 62 3.26 16.69 6.79
CA LYS A 62 4.30 16.57 5.74
C LYS A 62 5.42 15.56 6.07
N THR A 63 5.75 15.39 7.35
CA THR A 63 6.78 14.45 7.83
C THR A 63 6.28 13.02 8.07
N MET A 64 4.99 12.76 7.84
CA MET A 64 4.36 11.46 8.07
C MET A 64 3.76 10.93 6.76
N SER A 65 3.95 9.64 6.51
CA SER A 65 3.22 8.94 5.46
C SER A 65 2.08 8.14 6.09
N PRO A 66 0.84 8.30 5.60
CA PRO A 66 -0.21 7.34 5.91
C PRO A 66 0.15 6.01 5.23
N MET A 67 0.14 4.95 6.02
CA MET A 67 0.35 3.60 5.55
C MET A 67 -0.84 2.72 5.92
N TRP A 68 -1.12 1.78 5.05
CA TRP A 68 -2.07 0.72 5.24
C TRP A 68 -1.32 -0.59 5.24
N ILE A 69 -1.50 -1.36 6.30
CA ILE A 69 -0.86 -2.65 6.49
C ILE A 69 -1.95 -3.69 6.38
N SER A 70 -1.90 -4.53 5.34
CA SER A 70 -2.84 -5.63 5.14
C SER A 70 -2.23 -6.94 5.59
N ILE A 71 -2.93 -7.64 6.48
CA ILE A 71 -2.52 -8.94 7.01
C ILE A 71 -3.49 -10.02 6.50
N LEU A 72 -2.92 -11.13 6.05
CA LEU A 72 -3.66 -12.34 5.73
C LEU A 72 -3.41 -13.36 6.85
N SER A 73 -4.46 -13.85 7.48
CA SER A 73 -4.37 -14.90 8.51
C SER A 73 -5.21 -16.12 8.18
N LEU A 74 -4.79 -17.29 8.68
CA LEU A 74 -5.53 -18.54 8.61
C LEU A 74 -6.21 -18.81 9.96
N GLY A 75 -7.49 -19.15 9.95
CA GLY A 75 -8.25 -19.42 11.17
C GLY A 75 -8.81 -18.14 11.78
N ASP A 76 -8.20 -17.62 12.84
CA ASP A 76 -8.67 -16.41 13.51
C ASP A 76 -8.18 -15.13 12.77
N PRO A 77 -9.02 -14.09 12.65
CA PRO A 77 -8.59 -12.79 12.17
C PRO A 77 -7.51 -12.18 13.06
N TYR A 78 -6.51 -11.55 12.45
CA TYR A 78 -5.40 -10.93 13.19
C TYR A 78 -5.26 -9.44 12.86
N TRP A 79 -5.24 -8.58 13.88
CA TRP A 79 -4.81 -7.18 13.74
C TRP A 79 -3.58 -6.93 14.63
N PRO A 80 -2.48 -6.36 14.09
CA PRO A 80 -1.40 -5.85 14.91
C PRO A 80 -1.93 -4.80 15.89
N ASN A 81 -1.71 -4.99 17.20
CA ASN A 81 -2.21 -4.10 18.26
C ASN A 81 -3.71 -3.76 18.11
N GLU A 82 -4.56 -4.79 18.07
CA GLU A 82 -5.99 -4.64 17.85
C GLU A 82 -6.66 -3.62 18.77
N ALA A 83 -6.34 -3.64 20.07
CA ALA A 83 -6.90 -2.70 21.05
C ALA A 83 -6.59 -1.24 20.68
N GLY A 84 -5.35 -0.95 20.29
CA GLY A 84 -4.95 0.37 19.80
C GLY A 84 -5.64 0.75 18.49
N ALA A 85 -5.73 -0.20 17.55
CA ALA A 85 -6.40 0.01 16.27
C ALA A 85 -7.91 0.29 16.42
N ARG A 86 -8.58 -0.34 17.40
CA ARG A 86 -9.97 -0.03 17.78
C ARG A 86 -10.10 1.36 18.35
N ALA A 87 -9.28 1.69 19.35
CA ALA A 87 -9.32 3.00 20.01
C ALA A 87 -9.07 4.15 19.03
N ALA A 88 -8.21 3.94 18.04
CA ALA A 88 -7.87 4.92 17.01
C ALA A 88 -8.78 4.92 15.78
N TRP A 89 -9.78 4.00 15.70
CA TRP A 89 -10.62 3.82 14.52
C TRP A 89 -9.78 3.61 13.25
N ALA A 90 -8.82 2.69 13.34
CA ALA A 90 -7.79 2.46 12.33
C ALA A 90 -7.82 1.06 11.71
N GLY A 91 -8.52 0.10 12.33
CA GLY A 91 -8.69 -1.24 11.77
C GLY A 91 -9.73 -1.31 10.66
N MET A 92 -9.59 -2.30 9.79
CA MET A 92 -10.50 -2.67 8.69
C MET A 92 -10.65 -4.19 8.62
N GLY A 93 -11.81 -4.66 8.14
CA GLY A 93 -12.13 -6.08 7.98
C GLY A 93 -12.77 -6.69 9.22
N PRO A 94 -12.77 -8.04 9.34
CA PRO A 94 -12.14 -8.97 8.43
C PRO A 94 -12.96 -9.16 7.15
N ILE A 95 -12.28 -9.43 6.04
CA ILE A 95 -12.89 -10.02 4.85
C ILE A 95 -12.47 -11.48 4.83
N THR A 96 -13.41 -12.39 5.04
CA THR A 96 -13.15 -13.83 5.09
C THR A 96 -13.51 -14.47 3.75
N ASN A 97 -12.60 -15.29 3.22
CA ASN A 97 -12.88 -16.05 2.00
C ASN A 97 -13.45 -17.45 2.30
N ALA A 98 -13.85 -18.16 1.26
CA ALA A 98 -14.51 -19.47 1.38
C ALA A 98 -13.64 -20.58 2.03
N ILE A 99 -12.32 -20.40 2.08
CA ILE A 99 -11.40 -21.37 2.71
C ILE A 99 -10.97 -20.95 4.12
N GLY A 100 -11.63 -19.94 4.71
CA GLY A 100 -11.39 -19.52 6.08
C GLY A 100 -10.14 -18.66 6.28
N MET A 101 -9.57 -18.08 5.21
CA MET A 101 -8.54 -17.04 5.35
C MET A 101 -9.19 -15.69 5.60
N ASN A 102 -8.61 -14.90 6.49
CA ASN A 102 -9.08 -13.57 6.85
C ASN A 102 -8.10 -12.51 6.35
N LEU A 103 -8.62 -11.55 5.61
CA LEU A 103 -7.91 -10.33 5.25
C LEU A 103 -8.32 -9.22 6.22
N THR A 104 -7.36 -8.73 6.97
CA THR A 104 -7.52 -7.56 7.85
C THR A 104 -6.60 -6.44 7.37
N ALA A 105 -6.87 -5.21 7.79
CA ALA A 105 -5.91 -4.13 7.60
C ALA A 105 -5.93 -3.14 8.76
N VAL A 106 -4.82 -2.42 8.95
CA VAL A 106 -4.71 -1.31 9.89
C VAL A 106 -4.11 -0.11 9.18
N SER A 107 -4.71 1.06 9.38
CA SER A 107 -4.11 2.34 8.99
C SER A 107 -3.20 2.87 10.10
N VAL A 108 -2.01 3.31 9.71
CA VAL A 108 -1.05 3.94 10.62
C VAL A 108 -0.50 5.21 9.99
N GLN A 109 -0.10 6.18 10.81
CA GLN A 109 0.76 7.26 10.37
C GLN A 109 2.16 6.97 10.88
N SER A 110 3.13 6.84 9.97
CA SER A 110 4.53 6.61 10.33
C SER A 110 5.41 7.76 9.84
N PRO A 111 6.45 8.15 10.60
CA PRO A 111 7.48 9.02 10.08
C PRO A 111 8.08 8.42 8.80
N VAL A 112 8.21 9.24 7.74
CA VAL A 112 8.76 8.81 6.45
C VAL A 112 10.17 8.21 6.60
N ALA A 113 10.94 8.70 7.58
CA ALA A 113 12.29 8.23 7.85
C ALA A 113 12.38 6.82 8.46
N TRP A 114 11.30 6.30 9.05
CA TRP A 114 11.31 5.00 9.73
C TRP A 114 10.97 3.85 8.80
N GLU A 115 10.01 4.06 7.93
CA GLU A 115 9.61 3.09 6.92
C GLU A 115 9.54 3.81 5.56
N PRO A 116 10.69 3.98 4.89
CA PRO A 116 10.74 4.68 3.62
C PRO A 116 9.99 3.88 2.57
N ASP A 117 9.14 4.59 1.83
CA ASP A 117 8.53 4.06 0.62
C ASP A 117 9.63 3.75 -0.41
N PRO A 118 9.64 2.55 -1.03
CA PRO A 118 10.72 2.08 -1.89
C PRO A 118 10.94 2.92 -3.15
N PHE A 119 9.97 3.73 -3.55
CA PHE A 119 10.11 4.65 -4.69
C PHE A 119 10.59 6.05 -4.29
N GLY A 120 10.59 6.39 -3.00
CA GLY A 120 11.00 7.71 -2.52
C GLY A 120 10.16 8.86 -3.08
N ASP A 121 10.75 10.05 -3.18
CA ASP A 121 10.16 11.18 -3.89
C ASP A 121 10.47 11.09 -5.39
N VAL A 122 9.43 10.80 -6.18
CA VAL A 122 9.50 10.70 -7.65
C VAL A 122 9.03 11.97 -8.36
N ARG A 123 8.43 12.91 -7.63
CA ARG A 123 7.96 14.19 -8.20
C ARG A 123 9.13 15.17 -8.29
N GLY A 124 9.95 15.21 -7.23
CA GLY A 124 10.93 16.26 -7.03
C GLY A 124 10.27 17.64 -7.10
N ASP A 125 10.86 18.53 -7.89
CA ASP A 125 10.39 19.91 -8.05
C ASP A 125 9.35 20.09 -9.17
N ALA A 126 8.95 19.02 -9.85
CA ALA A 126 8.04 19.11 -10.98
C ALA A 126 6.69 19.73 -10.60
N PRO A 127 6.17 20.73 -11.36
CA PRO A 127 4.86 21.31 -11.13
C PRO A 127 3.73 20.27 -11.13
N LEU A 128 2.76 20.42 -10.21
CA LEU A 128 1.69 19.43 -10.00
C LEU A 128 0.76 19.24 -11.21
N ASP A 129 0.63 20.27 -12.06
CA ASP A 129 -0.14 20.28 -13.30
C ASP A 129 0.55 19.51 -14.44
N GLN A 130 1.85 19.27 -14.33
CA GLN A 130 2.64 18.45 -15.25
C GLN A 130 2.83 17.00 -14.76
N CYS A 131 2.12 16.63 -13.70
CA CYS A 131 2.21 15.31 -13.11
C CYS A 131 0.94 14.47 -13.33
N VAL A 132 1.00 13.19 -13.00
CA VAL A 132 -0.13 12.28 -12.88
C VAL A 132 -0.09 11.58 -11.53
N ARG A 133 -1.27 11.30 -10.98
CA ARG A 133 -1.40 10.47 -9.79
C ARG A 133 -1.51 9.01 -10.23
N CYS A 134 -0.62 8.16 -9.73
CA CYS A 134 -0.51 6.75 -10.13
C CYS A 134 -0.29 5.86 -8.91
N LEU A 135 -0.58 4.57 -9.07
CA LEU A 135 -0.25 3.54 -8.09
C LEU A 135 0.96 2.74 -8.59
N ALA A 136 2.01 2.73 -7.79
CA ALA A 136 3.29 2.10 -8.07
C ALA A 136 3.43 0.82 -7.23
N ALA A 137 3.49 -0.37 -7.84
CA ALA A 137 3.74 -1.65 -7.16
C ALA A 137 5.21 -2.15 -7.17
N VAL A 138 5.74 -2.68 -6.06
CA VAL A 138 7.01 -3.44 -6.04
C VAL A 138 6.94 -4.51 -4.95
N VAL A 139 7.62 -5.64 -5.16
CA VAL A 139 7.83 -6.64 -4.12
C VAL A 139 9.23 -6.42 -3.54
N ASP A 140 9.33 -6.21 -2.24
CA ASP A 140 10.63 -6.02 -1.57
C ASP A 140 11.36 -7.34 -1.31
N GLU A 141 12.59 -7.28 -0.79
CA GLU A 141 13.38 -8.48 -0.47
C GLU A 141 12.74 -9.39 0.59
N THR A 142 11.76 -8.89 1.34
CA THR A 142 11.01 -9.67 2.34
C THR A 142 9.76 -10.34 1.76
N SER A 143 9.57 -10.27 0.44
CA SER A 143 8.38 -10.73 -0.27
C SER A 143 7.09 -10.00 0.12
N LEU A 144 7.20 -8.76 0.62
CA LEU A 144 6.06 -7.89 0.88
C LEU A 144 5.72 -7.08 -0.37
N LEU A 145 4.44 -7.05 -0.76
CA LEU A 145 3.98 -6.18 -1.84
C LEU A 145 3.78 -4.75 -1.32
N TRP A 146 4.55 -3.82 -1.85
CA TRP A 146 4.36 -2.39 -1.68
C TRP A 146 3.48 -1.83 -2.80
N LEU A 147 2.43 -1.11 -2.43
CA LEU A 147 1.57 -0.32 -3.32
C LEU A 147 1.71 1.15 -2.93
N CYS A 148 2.46 1.90 -3.72
CA CYS A 148 2.84 3.27 -3.38
C CYS A 148 2.08 4.24 -4.25
N GLU A 149 1.24 5.07 -3.65
CA GLU A 149 0.57 6.12 -4.38
C GLU A 149 1.49 7.31 -4.59
N LYS A 150 1.71 7.67 -5.86
CA LYS A 150 2.69 8.67 -6.27
C LYS A 150 2.10 9.74 -7.17
N VAL A 151 2.71 10.91 -7.12
CA VAL A 151 2.56 11.96 -8.12
C VAL A 151 3.82 11.94 -8.98
N ILE A 152 3.68 11.58 -10.25
CA ILE A 152 4.80 11.32 -11.17
C ILE A 152 4.73 12.32 -12.32
N PRO A 153 5.83 13.00 -12.69
CA PRO A 153 5.88 13.85 -13.88
C PRO A 153 5.54 13.04 -15.15
N HIS A 154 4.80 13.63 -16.09
CA HIS A 154 4.42 12.93 -17.33
C HIS A 154 5.62 12.35 -18.10
N THR A 155 6.78 13.02 -18.03
CA THR A 155 8.03 12.61 -18.68
C THR A 155 8.67 11.38 -18.06
N GLU A 156 8.39 11.08 -16.79
CA GLU A 156 9.01 9.99 -16.02
C GLU A 156 8.16 8.72 -15.98
N LEU A 157 6.94 8.77 -16.52
CA LEU A 157 5.97 7.68 -16.40
C LEU A 157 6.47 6.39 -17.07
N ASP A 158 7.08 6.51 -18.24
CA ASP A 158 7.62 5.37 -18.99
C ASP A 158 8.94 4.85 -18.36
N ALA A 159 9.79 5.75 -17.84
CA ALA A 159 11.04 5.38 -17.19
C ALA A 159 10.82 4.55 -15.92
N LEU A 160 9.80 4.88 -15.13
CA LEU A 160 9.42 4.12 -13.93
C LEU A 160 8.75 2.77 -14.26
N ALA A 161 8.13 2.64 -15.44
CA ALA A 161 7.62 1.36 -15.91
C ALA A 161 8.77 0.41 -16.32
N VAL A 162 9.85 0.95 -16.90
CA VAL A 162 11.03 0.19 -17.36
C VAL A 162 11.93 -0.25 -16.19
N LYS A 163 12.11 0.57 -15.14
CA LYS A 163 12.86 0.19 -13.92
C LYS A 163 12.36 -1.08 -13.24
N ARG A 164 11.16 -1.55 -13.57
CA ARG A 164 10.53 -2.78 -13.02
C ARG A 164 10.59 -3.97 -13.95
N ALA A 165 10.93 -3.75 -15.21
CA ALA A 165 10.97 -4.78 -16.23
C ALA A 165 12.34 -5.47 -16.32
N GLU A 166 13.35 -5.00 -15.59
CA GLU A 166 14.55 -5.80 -15.35
C GLU A 166 14.19 -6.94 -14.39
N PRO A 167 14.16 -8.20 -14.87
CA PRO A 167 14.09 -9.31 -13.96
C PRO A 167 15.37 -9.29 -13.12
N LEU A 168 15.25 -9.59 -11.82
CA LEU A 168 16.39 -10.10 -11.07
C LEU A 168 16.90 -11.30 -11.89
N GLY A 169 18.09 -11.15 -12.48
CA GLY A 169 18.61 -12.07 -13.48
C GLY A 169 18.66 -13.52 -12.99
N PRO A 170 18.80 -14.49 -13.90
CA PRO A 170 18.85 -15.91 -13.52
C PRO A 170 20.08 -16.17 -12.64
N THR A 171 19.87 -16.41 -11.35
CA THR A 171 20.87 -17.11 -10.54
C THR A 171 20.88 -18.56 -11.00
N CYS A 172 21.90 -18.89 -11.80
CA CYS A 172 22.27 -20.24 -12.14
C CYS A 172 22.33 -21.10 -10.87
N ILE A 173 21.56 -22.19 -10.85
CA ILE A 173 21.86 -23.31 -9.98
C ILE A 173 22.51 -24.34 -10.91
N SER A 174 23.84 -24.40 -10.85
CA SER A 174 24.61 -25.52 -11.41
C SER A 174 24.34 -26.75 -10.54
N GLU A 175 24.19 -27.90 -11.19
CA GLU A 175 24.04 -29.23 -10.58
C GLU A 175 25.15 -29.56 -9.56
#